data_AF-A0A2R6JFJ4-F1
#
_entry.id   AF-A0A2R6JFJ4-F1
#
_cell.length_a   1.000
_cell.length_b   1.000
_cell.length_c   1.000
_cell.angle_alpha   90.00
_cell.angle_beta   90.00
_cell.angle_gamma   90.00
#
_symmetry.space_group_name_H-M   'P 1'
#
loop_
_entity.id
_entity.type
_entity.pdbx_description
1 polymer ?
#
loop_
_entity_poly.entity_id
_entity_poly.type
_entity_poly.pdbx_seq_one_letter_code
_entity_poly.pdbx_strand_id
1 'polypeptide(L)'
;MEEAATCRRAVRDAIRDIAPSDLRTEMGDVIDGTSLVPGALTIVSARAAGGDPDHVTERAAGVQLIYSGLGLIRKLAREDPWAGRVTLEGDDVEVEGDLTEADMAILAADVLVSRGFYVLAHTDAAGKAVETVRNFGRDQTLARSSEDPSELDANLEVDCLELAVIAGTTGVGTDPSTELVEAARRIAREAGVPLGDAEDVLTDPDLGEDADPLVDVAGTDAEGAARTSASDS
;
A
#
# COMPACT_ATOMS: atom_id res chain seq x y z
N MET A 1 -6.99 -14.48 -4.54
CA MET A 1 -7.36 -13.26 -5.30
C MET A 1 -6.38 -13.00 -6.47
N GLU A 2 -6.89 -12.60 -7.64
CA GLU A 2 -6.06 -12.37 -8.86
C GLU A 2 -5.25 -11.07 -8.78
N GLU A 3 -5.83 -9.99 -8.25
CA GLU A 3 -5.25 -8.66 -8.13
C GLU A 3 -4.01 -8.69 -7.23
N ALA A 4 -4.09 -9.41 -6.10
CA ALA A 4 -2.96 -9.65 -5.22
C ALA A 4 -1.82 -10.38 -5.95
N ALA A 5 -2.15 -11.40 -6.77
CA ALA A 5 -1.14 -12.11 -7.55
C ALA A 5 -0.51 -11.22 -8.64
N THR A 6 -1.30 -10.37 -9.29
CA THR A 6 -0.82 -9.37 -10.26
C THR A 6 0.09 -8.34 -9.61
N CYS A 7 -0.31 -7.77 -8.48
CA CYS A 7 0.53 -6.87 -7.71
C CYS A 7 1.84 -7.54 -7.27
N ARG A 8 1.79 -8.78 -6.76
CA ARG A 8 3.01 -9.50 -6.35
C ARG A 8 4.00 -9.64 -7.50
N ARG A 9 3.53 -9.97 -8.71
CA ARG A 9 4.39 -10.03 -9.90
C ARG A 9 4.99 -8.67 -10.24
N ALA A 10 4.18 -7.61 -10.19
CA ALA A 10 4.62 -6.25 -10.48
C ALA A 10 5.66 -5.73 -9.48
N VAL A 11 5.47 -6.01 -8.19
CA VAL A 11 6.44 -5.65 -7.15
C VAL A 11 7.77 -6.37 -7.35
N ARG A 12 7.74 -7.68 -7.65
CA ARG A 12 8.94 -8.48 -7.95
C ARG A 12 9.67 -7.96 -9.18
N ASP A 13 8.93 -7.51 -10.20
CA ASP A 13 9.48 -6.86 -11.38
C ASP A 13 10.17 -5.53 -11.01
N ALA A 14 9.48 -4.69 -10.21
CA ALA A 14 9.95 -3.37 -9.80
C ALA A 14 11.28 -3.39 -9.02
N ILE A 15 11.56 -4.46 -8.27
CA ILE A 15 12.81 -4.63 -7.49
C ILE A 15 13.88 -5.49 -8.19
N ARG A 16 13.60 -6.04 -9.37
CA ARG A 16 14.47 -7.05 -10.02
C ARG A 16 15.90 -6.57 -10.20
N ASP A 17 16.07 -5.31 -10.58
CA ASP A 17 17.36 -4.74 -10.95
C ASP A 17 18.13 -4.14 -9.76
N ILE A 18 17.60 -4.29 -8.54
CA ILE A 18 18.26 -3.78 -7.33
C ILE A 18 19.42 -4.70 -6.97
N ALA A 19 20.57 -4.08 -6.72
CA ALA A 19 21.79 -4.71 -6.22
C ALA A 19 22.13 -4.14 -4.83
N PRO A 20 22.79 -4.91 -3.96
CA PRO A 20 23.26 -6.29 -4.14
C PRO A 20 22.12 -7.34 -4.12
N SER A 21 22.44 -8.59 -4.48
CA SER A 21 21.44 -9.69 -4.48
C SER A 21 20.84 -9.96 -3.13
N ASP A 22 21.64 -9.84 -2.06
CA ASP A 22 21.22 -10.19 -0.72
C ASP A 22 20.17 -9.19 -0.21
N LEU A 23 20.36 -7.90 -0.52
CA LEU A 23 19.34 -6.87 -0.29
C LEU A 23 18.06 -7.13 -1.09
N ARG A 24 18.19 -7.61 -2.33
CA ARG A 24 17.02 -7.96 -3.14
C ARG A 24 16.26 -9.16 -2.60
N THR A 25 16.97 -10.15 -2.05
CA THR A 25 16.35 -11.28 -1.34
C THR A 25 15.60 -10.79 -0.12
N GLU A 26 16.25 -9.97 0.73
CA GLU A 26 15.65 -9.38 1.93
C GLU A 26 14.36 -8.63 1.61
N MET A 27 14.38 -7.73 0.62
CA MET A 27 13.18 -7.03 0.16
C MET A 27 12.09 -8.01 -0.30
N GLY A 28 12.47 -9.07 -1.02
CA GLY A 28 11.53 -10.11 -1.47
C GLY A 28 10.84 -10.82 -0.31
N ASP A 29 11.58 -11.14 0.75
CA ASP A 29 11.06 -11.79 1.95
C ASP A 29 10.13 -10.85 2.74
N VAL A 30 10.50 -9.56 2.83
CA VAL A 30 9.65 -8.50 3.42
C VAL A 30 8.32 -8.41 2.66
N ILE A 31 8.36 -8.40 1.33
CA ILE A 31 7.15 -8.33 0.49
C ILE A 31 6.27 -9.58 0.69
N ASP A 32 6.87 -10.77 0.77
CA ASP A 32 6.13 -12.02 0.97
C ASP A 32 5.50 -12.10 2.36
N GLY A 33 6.10 -11.47 3.37
CA GLY A 33 5.59 -11.38 4.73
C GLY A 33 4.58 -10.25 4.98
N THR A 34 4.31 -9.40 3.97
CA THR A 34 3.40 -8.25 4.11
C THR A 34 2.08 -8.48 3.38
N SER A 35 0.98 -7.96 3.92
CA SER A 35 -0.31 -7.93 3.22
C SER A 35 -0.21 -7.21 1.87
N LEU A 36 -0.90 -7.77 0.87
CA LEU A 36 -1.00 -7.21 -0.48
C LEU A 36 -2.25 -6.35 -0.70
N VAL A 37 -3.00 -6.04 0.37
CA VAL A 37 -4.25 -5.26 0.27
C VAL A 37 -4.04 -3.91 -0.43
N PRO A 38 -3.03 -3.07 -0.11
CA PRO A 38 -2.90 -1.77 -0.78
C PRO A 38 -2.61 -1.89 -2.29
N GLY A 39 -1.75 -2.83 -2.67
CA GLY A 39 -1.48 -3.11 -4.08
C GLY A 39 -2.69 -3.67 -4.82
N ALA A 40 -3.39 -4.64 -4.22
CA ALA A 40 -4.61 -5.20 -4.81
C ALA A 40 -5.73 -4.15 -4.93
N LEU A 41 -5.93 -3.33 -3.89
CA LEU A 41 -6.93 -2.26 -3.89
C LEU A 41 -6.67 -1.22 -4.98
N THR A 42 -5.41 -0.95 -5.32
CA THR A 42 -5.06 -0.06 -6.44
C THR A 42 -5.64 -0.59 -7.76
N ILE A 43 -5.53 -1.90 -7.99
CA ILE A 43 -6.05 -2.58 -9.19
C ILE A 43 -7.57 -2.64 -9.17
N VAL A 44 -8.17 -2.99 -8.02
CA VAL A 44 -9.63 -3.02 -7.84
C VAL A 44 -10.24 -1.64 -8.09
N SER A 45 -9.61 -0.58 -7.59
CA SER A 45 -10.07 0.81 -7.73
C SER A 45 -10.04 1.29 -9.19
N ALA A 46 -9.02 0.91 -9.96
CA ALA A 46 -8.98 1.18 -11.40
C ALA A 46 -10.12 0.50 -12.16
N ARG A 47 -10.43 -0.76 -11.80
CA ARG A 47 -11.55 -1.49 -12.39
C ARG A 47 -12.90 -0.88 -12.00
N ALA A 48 -13.07 -0.48 -10.74
CA ALA A 48 -14.29 0.19 -10.27
C ALA A 48 -14.51 1.54 -10.99
N ALA A 49 -13.44 2.21 -11.40
CA ALA A 49 -13.49 3.41 -12.24
C ALA A 49 -13.74 3.12 -13.74
N GLY A 50 -13.97 1.86 -14.13
CA GLY A 50 -14.27 1.44 -15.51
C GLY A 50 -13.04 1.35 -16.43
N GLY A 51 -11.83 1.41 -15.89
CA GLY A 51 -10.60 1.36 -16.66
C GLY A 51 -9.95 -0.02 -16.72
N ASP A 52 -8.94 -0.14 -17.60
CA ASP A 52 -8.15 -1.36 -17.72
C ASP A 52 -7.12 -1.47 -16.56
N PRO A 53 -7.20 -2.51 -15.71
CA PRO A 53 -6.29 -2.70 -14.59
C PRO A 53 -4.81 -2.86 -15.00
N ASP A 54 -4.54 -3.29 -16.24
CA ASP A 54 -3.17 -3.45 -16.72
C ASP A 54 -2.41 -2.11 -16.73
N HIS A 55 -3.11 -0.98 -16.92
CA HIS A 55 -2.53 0.36 -16.91
C HIS A 55 -2.05 0.83 -15.53
N VAL A 56 -2.53 0.21 -14.46
CA VAL A 56 -2.18 0.63 -13.08
C VAL A 56 -1.29 -0.36 -12.36
N THR A 57 -0.87 -1.45 -13.01
CA THR A 57 -0.08 -2.52 -12.39
C THR A 57 1.26 -2.00 -11.83
N GLU A 58 1.93 -1.09 -12.53
CA GLU A 58 3.16 -0.46 -12.04
C GLU A 58 2.87 0.45 -10.84
N ARG A 59 1.79 1.25 -10.88
CA ARG A 59 1.37 2.09 -9.75
C ARG A 59 1.02 1.26 -8.51
N ALA A 60 0.33 0.14 -8.70
CA ALA A 60 0.01 -0.82 -7.64
C ALA A 60 1.29 -1.35 -6.96
N ALA A 61 2.33 -1.65 -7.75
CA ALA A 61 3.63 -1.99 -7.18
C ALA A 61 4.23 -0.83 -6.38
N GLY A 62 4.16 0.40 -6.90
CA GLY A 62 4.64 1.58 -6.18
C GLY A 62 3.98 1.79 -4.81
N VAL A 63 2.66 1.66 -4.75
CA VAL A 63 1.89 1.75 -3.49
C VAL A 63 2.28 0.63 -2.53
N GLN A 64 2.37 -0.60 -3.03
CA GLN A 64 2.73 -1.76 -2.20
C GLN A 64 4.14 -1.65 -1.63
N LEU A 65 5.10 -1.17 -2.40
CA LEU A 65 6.48 -0.94 -1.96
C LEU A 65 6.55 0.09 -0.82
N ILE A 66 5.78 1.17 -0.92
CA ILE A 66 5.67 2.17 0.17
C ILE A 66 5.08 1.51 1.42
N TYR A 67 3.98 0.78 1.30
CA TYR A 67 3.35 0.11 2.44
C TYR A 67 4.28 -0.89 3.13
N SER A 68 4.92 -1.78 2.37
CA SER A 68 5.86 -2.78 2.91
C SER A 68 7.06 -2.14 3.59
N GLY A 69 7.65 -1.11 2.99
CA GLY A 69 8.79 -0.41 3.58
C GLY A 69 8.42 0.35 4.88
N LEU A 70 7.31 1.10 4.89
CA LEU A 70 6.86 1.81 6.10
C LEU A 70 6.42 0.84 7.20
N GLY A 71 5.77 -0.26 6.83
CA GLY A 71 5.41 -1.34 7.77
C GLY A 71 6.64 -1.95 8.43
N LEU A 72 7.73 -2.14 7.68
CA LEU A 72 9.00 -2.61 8.22
C LEU A 72 9.68 -1.57 9.12
N ILE A 73 9.69 -0.29 8.74
CA ILE A 73 10.19 0.80 9.61
C ILE A 73 9.43 0.82 10.94
N ARG A 74 8.09 0.69 10.89
CA ARG A 74 7.25 0.63 12.09
C ARG A 74 7.64 -0.56 12.97
N LYS A 75 7.84 -1.74 12.39
CA LYS A 75 8.30 -2.93 13.13
C LYS A 75 9.65 -2.67 13.81
N LEU A 76 10.64 -2.19 13.06
CA LEU A 76 11.98 -1.90 13.56
C LEU A 76 11.97 -0.83 14.66
N ALA A 77 11.13 0.19 14.53
CA ALA A 77 10.98 1.23 15.55
C ALA A 77 10.39 0.71 16.87
N ARG A 78 9.51 -0.31 16.81
CA ARG A 78 8.93 -0.94 18.02
C ARG A 78 9.88 -1.93 18.67
N GLU A 79 10.55 -2.75 17.86
CA GLU A 79 11.44 -3.81 18.35
C GLU A 79 12.79 -3.25 18.80
N ASP A 80 13.22 -2.12 18.23
CA ASP A 80 14.50 -1.45 18.44
C ASP A 80 15.67 -2.43 18.60
N PRO A 81 16.00 -3.22 17.55
CA PRO A 81 16.97 -4.30 17.63
C PRO A 81 18.40 -3.83 17.97
N TRP A 82 18.67 -2.52 17.86
CA TRP A 82 19.94 -1.90 18.22
C TRP A 82 20.03 -1.50 19.70
N ALA A 83 18.90 -1.46 20.41
CA ALA A 83 18.83 -1.00 21.81
C ALA A 83 19.78 -1.77 22.71
N GLY A 84 20.69 -1.04 23.38
CA GLY A 84 21.65 -1.61 24.32
C GLY A 84 22.77 -2.44 23.68
N ARG A 85 22.79 -2.56 22.34
CA ARG A 85 23.82 -3.30 21.60
C ARG A 85 24.83 -2.41 20.89
N VAL A 86 24.59 -1.10 20.86
CA VAL A 86 25.52 -0.11 20.31
C VAL A 86 25.89 0.86 21.42
N THR A 87 27.18 0.92 21.76
CA THR A 87 27.74 1.85 22.75
C THR A 87 28.78 2.75 22.10
N LEU A 88 28.81 4.01 22.53
CA LEU A 88 29.80 4.99 22.11
C LEU A 88 30.77 5.22 23.26
N GLU A 89 32.04 4.89 23.06
CA GLU A 89 33.12 5.17 24.02
C GLU A 89 34.17 6.07 23.35
N GLY A 90 34.06 7.38 23.56
CA GLY A 90 34.89 8.35 22.85
C GLY A 90 34.52 8.45 21.36
N ASP A 91 35.49 8.23 20.47
CA ASP A 91 35.29 8.18 19.01
C ASP A 91 35.04 6.75 18.49
N ASP A 92 35.15 5.74 19.36
CA ASP A 92 34.97 4.34 19.00
C ASP A 92 33.51 3.89 19.18
N VAL A 93 33.03 3.07 18.24
CA VAL A 93 31.71 2.43 18.27
C VAL A 93 31.91 0.96 18.61
N GLU A 94 31.39 0.54 19.77
CA GLU A 94 31.33 -0.86 20.12
C GLU A 94 29.94 -1.43 19.79
N VAL A 95 29.94 -2.59 19.13
CA VAL A 95 28.72 -3.30 18.71
C VAL A 95 28.71 -4.67 19.35
N GLU A 96 27.71 -4.94 20.18
CA GLU A 96 27.50 -6.24 20.81
C GLU A 96 26.71 -7.18 19.90
N GLY A 97 27.38 -8.24 19.44
CA GLY A 97 26.80 -9.30 18.62
C GLY A 97 26.55 -8.90 17.16
N ASP A 98 25.86 -9.77 16.42
CA ASP A 98 25.53 -9.53 15.01
C ASP A 98 24.27 -8.67 14.86
N LEU A 99 24.37 -7.60 14.07
CA LEU A 99 23.28 -6.68 13.72
C LEU A 99 22.98 -6.68 12.22
N THR A 100 23.63 -7.56 11.44
CA THR A 100 23.51 -7.58 9.98
C THR A 100 22.06 -7.70 9.52
N GLU A 101 21.23 -8.51 10.19
CA GLU A 101 19.81 -8.66 9.85
C GLU A 101 19.04 -7.34 10.06
N ALA A 102 19.23 -6.67 11.19
CA ALA A 102 18.57 -5.39 11.47
C ALA A 102 19.03 -4.29 10.51
N ASP A 103 20.34 -4.22 10.24
CA ASP A 103 20.95 -3.27 9.31
C ASP A 103 20.47 -3.52 7.86
N MET A 104 20.33 -4.79 7.46
CA MET A 104 19.78 -5.14 6.16
C MET A 104 18.29 -4.82 6.06
N ALA A 105 17.52 -5.06 7.12
CA ALA A 105 16.09 -4.75 7.17
C ALA A 105 15.81 -3.25 7.03
N ILE A 106 16.59 -2.39 7.71
CA ILE A 106 16.40 -0.94 7.55
C ILE A 106 16.76 -0.46 6.14
N LEU A 107 17.83 -0.99 5.55
CA LEU A 107 18.20 -0.70 4.16
C LEU A 107 17.14 -1.18 3.17
N ALA A 108 16.58 -2.37 3.38
CA ALA A 108 15.48 -2.89 2.58
C ALA A 108 14.28 -1.96 2.66
N ALA A 109 13.91 -1.51 3.86
CA ALA A 109 12.80 -0.60 4.06
C ALA A 109 12.99 0.73 3.31
N ASP A 110 14.15 1.37 3.45
CA ASP A 110 14.46 2.64 2.78
C ASP A 110 14.41 2.52 1.25
N VAL A 111 14.92 1.41 0.72
CA VAL A 111 14.94 1.14 -0.72
C VAL A 111 13.54 0.86 -1.23
N LEU A 112 12.72 0.08 -0.51
CA LEU A 112 11.32 -0.17 -0.85
C LEU A 112 10.53 1.15 -0.93
N VAL A 113 10.60 1.98 0.11
CA VAL A 113 9.91 3.29 0.12
C VAL A 113 10.40 4.18 -1.02
N SER A 114 11.72 4.30 -1.20
CA SER A 114 12.32 5.12 -2.26
C SER A 114 11.93 4.64 -3.66
N ARG A 115 11.91 3.32 -3.88
CA ARG A 115 11.52 2.72 -5.15
C ARG A 115 10.03 2.92 -5.43
N GLY A 116 9.18 2.81 -4.41
CA GLY A 116 7.77 3.11 -4.53
C GLY A 116 7.50 4.57 -4.90
N PHE A 117 8.21 5.51 -4.28
CA PHE A 117 8.17 6.91 -4.69
C PHE A 117 8.64 7.13 -6.12
N TYR A 118 9.74 6.50 -6.51
CA TYR A 118 10.27 6.61 -7.87
C TYR A 118 9.21 6.20 -8.90
N VAL A 119 8.50 5.10 -8.64
CA VAL A 119 7.40 4.61 -9.48
C VAL A 119 6.24 5.61 -9.56
N LEU A 120 5.88 6.25 -8.44
CA LEU A 120 4.74 7.16 -8.38
C LEU A 120 5.07 8.62 -8.74
N ALA A 121 6.35 9.00 -8.86
CA ALA A 121 6.79 10.41 -8.92
C ALA A 121 6.17 11.23 -10.05
N HIS A 122 5.82 10.61 -11.17
CA HIS A 122 5.24 11.27 -12.35
C HIS A 122 3.75 10.92 -12.53
N THR A 123 3.06 10.65 -11.42
CA THR A 123 1.64 10.33 -11.38
C THR A 123 0.91 11.30 -10.44
N ASP A 124 -0.41 11.38 -10.56
CA ASP A 124 -1.25 12.19 -9.67
C ASP A 124 -1.23 11.69 -8.22
N ALA A 125 -0.79 10.46 -7.99
CA ALA A 125 -0.63 9.88 -6.65
C ALA A 125 0.63 10.38 -5.91
N ALA A 126 1.56 11.07 -6.57
CA ALA A 126 2.81 11.52 -5.96
C ALA A 126 2.57 12.42 -4.73
N GLY A 127 1.58 13.31 -4.80
CA GLY A 127 1.21 14.20 -3.70
C GLY A 127 0.77 13.42 -2.45
N LYS A 128 -0.15 12.47 -2.63
CA LYS A 128 -0.62 11.62 -1.53
C LYS A 128 0.49 10.72 -0.99
N ALA A 129 1.36 10.17 -1.84
CA ALA A 129 2.48 9.34 -1.38
C ALA A 129 3.41 10.12 -0.41
N VAL A 130 3.68 11.40 -0.72
CA VAL A 130 4.49 12.26 0.15
C VAL A 130 3.74 12.57 1.46
N GLU A 131 2.44 12.78 1.38
CA GLU A 131 1.59 12.98 2.56
C GLU A 131 1.59 11.75 3.48
N THR A 132 1.40 10.54 2.94
CA THR A 132 1.45 9.27 3.68
C THR A 132 2.75 9.15 4.49
N VAL A 133 3.91 9.42 3.89
CA VAL A 133 5.20 9.33 4.62
C VAL A 133 5.37 10.42 5.67
N ARG A 134 4.88 11.64 5.40
CA ARG A 134 4.91 12.73 6.39
C ARG A 134 4.02 12.44 7.59
N ASN A 135 2.83 11.91 7.34
CA ASN A 135 1.90 11.50 8.40
C ASN A 135 2.49 10.34 9.19
N PHE A 136 2.99 9.30 8.52
CA PHE A 136 3.69 8.20 9.17
C PHE A 136 4.82 8.68 10.08
N GLY A 137 5.72 9.54 9.60
CA GLY A 137 6.83 10.05 10.42
C GLY A 137 6.37 10.89 11.61
N ARG A 138 5.27 11.64 11.46
CA ARG A 138 4.63 12.39 12.56
C ARG A 138 4.06 11.41 13.59
N ASP A 139 3.34 10.40 13.14
CA ASP A 139 2.68 9.42 14.00
C ASP A 139 3.70 8.58 14.77
N GLN A 140 4.78 8.13 14.12
CA GLN A 140 5.91 7.47 14.79
C GLN A 140 6.57 8.38 15.84
N THR A 141 6.62 9.69 15.61
CA THR A 141 7.15 10.64 16.60
C THR A 141 6.22 10.81 17.80
N LEU A 142 4.91 10.89 17.57
CA LEU A 142 3.91 11.01 18.63
C LEU A 142 3.80 9.71 19.45
N ALA A 143 3.86 8.55 18.79
CA ALA A 143 3.77 7.22 19.38
C ALA A 143 4.84 6.98 20.46
N ARG A 144 6.06 7.52 20.28
CA ARG A 144 7.15 7.41 21.28
C ARG A 144 6.82 8.00 22.65
N SER A 145 5.85 8.91 22.71
CA SER A 145 5.41 9.57 23.94
C SER A 145 3.96 9.23 24.32
N SER A 146 3.28 8.39 23.54
CA SER A 146 1.89 8.00 23.80
C SER A 146 1.84 6.85 24.80
N GLU A 147 0.86 6.89 25.71
CA GLU A 147 0.54 5.76 26.59
C GLU A 147 -0.23 4.66 25.83
N ASP A 148 -0.93 5.04 24.75
CA ASP A 148 -1.64 4.12 23.84
C ASP A 148 -1.37 4.54 22.38
N PRO A 149 -0.41 3.90 21.70
CA PRO A 149 -0.05 4.22 20.32
C PRO A 149 -0.93 3.50 19.28
N SER A 150 -1.94 2.71 19.69
CA SER A 150 -2.68 1.83 18.77
C SER A 150 -3.43 2.58 17.66
N GLU A 151 -4.07 3.71 17.99
CA GLU A 151 -4.74 4.56 16.99
C GLU A 151 -3.75 5.18 16.00
N LEU A 152 -2.58 5.63 16.48
CA LEU A 152 -1.51 6.19 15.64
C LEU A 152 -0.92 5.13 14.71
N ASP A 153 -0.87 3.88 15.16
CA ASP A 153 -0.36 2.77 14.38
C ASP A 153 -1.27 2.43 13.20
N ALA A 154 -2.60 2.52 13.35
CA ALA A 154 -3.57 2.21 12.30
C ALA A 154 -3.66 3.26 11.18
N ASN A 155 -3.12 4.47 11.40
CA ASN A 155 -3.15 5.54 10.41
C ASN A 155 -2.35 5.21 9.14
N LEU A 156 -1.30 4.38 9.24
CA LEU A 156 -0.52 3.95 8.07
C LEU A 156 -1.41 3.21 7.08
N GLU A 157 -2.18 2.24 7.56
CA GLU A 157 -3.11 1.47 6.74
C GLU A 157 -4.14 2.38 6.07
N VAL A 158 -4.73 3.33 6.81
CA VAL A 158 -5.68 4.31 6.25
C VAL A 158 -5.03 5.12 5.13
N ASP A 159 -3.87 5.71 5.38
CA ASP A 159 -3.17 6.55 4.40
C ASP A 159 -2.74 5.75 3.16
N CYS A 160 -2.32 4.50 3.32
CA CYS A 160 -1.92 3.63 2.22
C CYS A 160 -3.12 3.15 1.38
N LEU A 161 -4.28 2.86 1.99
CA LEU A 161 -5.49 2.51 1.21
C LEU A 161 -6.07 3.72 0.48
N GLU A 162 -6.01 4.91 1.05
CA GLU A 162 -6.34 6.15 0.31
C GLU A 162 -5.40 6.38 -0.88
N LEU A 163 -4.08 6.18 -0.66
CA LEU A 163 -3.09 6.25 -1.72
C LEU A 163 -3.39 5.24 -2.84
N ALA A 164 -3.79 4.02 -2.48
CA ALA A 164 -4.16 2.97 -3.43
C ALA A 164 -5.34 3.39 -4.31
N VAL A 165 -6.41 3.93 -3.70
CA VAL A 165 -7.57 4.45 -4.43
C VAL A 165 -7.15 5.52 -5.42
N ILE A 166 -6.41 6.54 -4.96
CA ILE A 166 -5.96 7.65 -5.81
C ILE A 166 -5.08 7.14 -6.95
N ALA A 167 -4.13 6.25 -6.67
CA ALA A 167 -3.23 5.69 -7.67
C ALA A 167 -3.97 4.87 -8.74
N GLY A 168 -5.01 4.13 -8.32
CA GLY A 168 -5.85 3.31 -9.18
C GLY A 168 -6.75 4.14 -10.08
N THR A 169 -7.59 5.02 -9.51
CA THR A 169 -8.58 5.78 -10.30
C THR A 169 -7.90 6.76 -11.25
N THR A 170 -6.91 7.52 -10.77
CA THR A 170 -6.19 8.49 -11.62
C THR A 170 -5.34 7.78 -12.67
N GLY A 171 -4.97 6.52 -12.43
CA GLY A 171 -4.25 5.68 -13.38
C GLY A 171 -5.05 5.36 -14.64
N VAL A 172 -6.37 5.42 -14.54
CA VAL A 172 -7.28 5.23 -15.67
C VAL A 172 -7.96 6.54 -16.11
N GLY A 173 -7.47 7.68 -15.62
CA GLY A 173 -7.94 9.01 -16.00
C GLY A 173 -9.22 9.46 -15.29
N THR A 174 -9.54 8.86 -14.15
CA THR A 174 -10.74 9.17 -13.35
C THR A 174 -10.36 9.73 -11.99
N ASP A 175 -11.01 10.80 -11.56
CA ASP A 175 -10.83 11.32 -10.21
C ASP A 175 -11.41 10.34 -9.17
N PRO A 176 -10.78 10.18 -8.00
CA PRO A 176 -11.29 9.31 -6.95
C PRO A 176 -12.62 9.85 -6.41
N SER A 177 -13.65 9.00 -6.35
CA SER A 177 -14.93 9.38 -5.72
C SER A 177 -14.79 9.42 -4.20
N THR A 178 -15.60 10.28 -3.56
CA THR A 178 -15.63 10.39 -2.10
C THR A 178 -16.03 9.07 -1.46
N GLU A 179 -16.99 8.37 -2.07
CA GLU A 179 -17.51 7.09 -1.60
C GLU A 179 -16.42 6.01 -1.59
N LEU A 180 -15.59 5.95 -2.64
CA LEU A 180 -14.50 4.98 -2.74
C LEU A 180 -13.38 5.27 -1.72
N VAL A 181 -13.06 6.54 -1.50
CA VAL A 181 -12.08 6.95 -0.48
C VAL A 181 -12.58 6.62 0.92
N GLU A 182 -13.84 6.90 1.24
CA GLU A 182 -14.43 6.57 2.54
C GLU A 182 -14.56 5.06 2.76
N ALA A 183 -14.86 4.28 1.71
CA ALA A 183 -14.84 2.82 1.79
C ALA A 183 -13.44 2.29 2.12
N ALA A 184 -12.40 2.82 1.47
CA ALA A 184 -11.01 2.45 1.76
C ALA A 184 -10.61 2.78 3.21
N ARG A 185 -11.03 3.94 3.73
CA ARG A 185 -10.82 4.32 5.15
C ARG A 185 -11.49 3.36 6.12
N ARG A 186 -12.74 2.98 5.81
CA ARG A 186 -13.51 2.02 6.63
C ARG A 186 -12.81 0.66 6.68
N ILE A 187 -12.43 0.12 5.52
CA ILE A 187 -11.68 -1.14 5.40
C ILE A 187 -10.42 -1.10 6.28
N ALA A 188 -9.61 -0.04 6.18
CA ALA A 188 -8.38 0.07 6.98
C ALA A 188 -8.64 0.05 8.51
N ARG A 189 -9.73 0.67 8.98
CA ARG A 189 -10.05 0.73 10.41
C ARG A 189 -10.58 -0.59 10.95
N GLU A 190 -11.22 -1.39 10.10
CA GLU A 190 -11.91 -2.63 10.50
C GLU A 190 -11.04 -3.88 10.29
N ALA A 191 -10.12 -3.87 9.31
CA ALA A 191 -9.27 -5.00 8.96
C ALA A 191 -8.18 -5.36 10.00
N GLY A 192 -8.00 -4.53 11.04
CA GLY A 192 -6.95 -4.70 12.05
C GLY A 192 -5.55 -4.33 11.56
N VAL A 193 -4.60 -4.31 12.51
CA VAL A 193 -3.20 -3.93 12.25
C VAL A 193 -2.27 -5.06 12.72
N PRO A 194 -1.42 -5.64 11.84
CA PRO A 194 -1.31 -5.35 10.40
C PRO A 194 -2.52 -5.88 9.61
N LEU A 195 -2.69 -5.43 8.36
CA LEU A 195 -3.74 -5.92 7.47
C LEU A 195 -3.63 -7.43 7.26
N GLY A 196 -4.78 -8.09 7.16
CA GLY A 196 -4.90 -9.51 6.84
C GLY A 196 -4.62 -9.85 5.37
N ASP A 197 -5.01 -11.05 4.95
CA ASP A 197 -4.92 -11.47 3.56
C ASP A 197 -5.81 -10.61 2.65
N ALA A 198 -5.37 -10.36 1.42
CA ALA A 198 -6.10 -9.51 0.50
C ALA A 198 -7.45 -10.10 0.08
N GLU A 199 -7.56 -11.42 -0.05
CA GLU A 199 -8.82 -12.09 -0.36
C GLU A 199 -9.83 -11.87 0.76
N ASP A 200 -9.42 -12.12 2.00
CA ASP A 200 -10.28 -11.95 3.17
C ASP A 200 -10.70 -10.48 3.32
N VAL A 201 -9.76 -9.54 3.31
CA VAL A 201 -10.03 -8.11 3.59
C VAL A 201 -10.86 -7.43 2.51
N LEU A 202 -10.64 -7.74 1.22
CA LEU A 202 -11.33 -7.04 0.12
C LEU A 202 -12.63 -7.71 -0.31
N THR A 203 -12.94 -8.92 0.17
CA THR A 203 -14.20 -9.61 -0.13
C THR A 203 -15.10 -9.80 1.09
N ASP A 204 -14.67 -9.32 2.27
CA ASP A 204 -15.45 -9.44 3.50
C ASP A 204 -16.83 -8.77 3.36
N PRO A 205 -17.92 -9.56 3.40
CA PRO A 205 -19.28 -9.02 3.30
C PRO A 205 -19.69 -8.22 4.55
N ASP A 206 -19.06 -8.43 5.70
CA ASP A 206 -19.34 -7.66 6.93
C ASP A 206 -18.74 -6.25 6.86
N LEU A 207 -17.71 -6.03 6.02
CA LEU A 207 -17.25 -4.69 5.62
C LEU A 207 -18.15 -4.05 4.53
N GLY A 208 -19.16 -4.81 4.08
CA GLY A 208 -19.85 -4.69 2.80
C GLY A 208 -21.34 -4.38 2.81
N GLU A 209 -22.02 -4.27 3.96
CA GLU A 209 -23.44 -3.84 3.97
C GLU A 209 -23.64 -2.40 3.43
N ASP A 210 -22.56 -1.61 3.32
CA ASP A 210 -22.50 -0.31 2.62
C ASP A 210 -21.38 -0.26 1.53
N ALA A 211 -20.84 -1.41 1.07
CA ALA A 211 -19.76 -1.49 0.06
C ALA A 211 -20.21 -2.08 -1.29
N ASP A 212 -21.49 -1.92 -1.61
CA ASP A 212 -22.05 -2.21 -2.93
C ASP A 212 -21.47 -1.42 -4.14
N PRO A 213 -20.54 -0.43 -4.03
CA PRO A 213 -19.90 0.13 -5.23
C PRO A 213 -18.71 -0.68 -5.76
N LEU A 214 -18.07 -1.53 -4.97
CA LEU A 214 -16.80 -2.17 -5.38
C LEU A 214 -16.97 -3.44 -6.22
N VAL A 215 -18.15 -4.08 -6.12
CA VAL A 215 -18.44 -5.35 -6.80
C VAL A 215 -19.52 -5.21 -7.89
N ASP A 216 -20.45 -4.24 -7.78
CA ASP A 216 -21.64 -4.17 -8.68
C ASP A 216 -21.47 -3.30 -9.95
N VAL A 217 -20.41 -2.49 -10.08
CA VAL A 217 -20.22 -1.62 -11.27
C VAL A 217 -19.89 -2.42 -12.55
N ALA A 218 -19.66 -3.73 -12.45
CA ALA A 218 -19.44 -4.61 -13.60
C ALA A 218 -20.74 -5.10 -14.28
N GLY A 219 -21.93 -4.70 -13.82
CA GLY A 219 -23.20 -5.34 -14.17
C GLY A 219 -24.17 -4.61 -15.09
N THR A 220 -24.07 -3.30 -15.31
CA THR A 220 -25.13 -2.56 -16.02
C THR A 220 -24.60 -1.50 -16.98
N ASP A 221 -24.28 -1.91 -18.22
CA ASP A 221 -24.36 -1.05 -19.40
C ASP A 221 -24.28 -1.91 -20.68
N ALA A 222 -25.35 -2.63 -21.03
CA ALA A 222 -25.44 -3.31 -22.33
C ALA A 222 -26.86 -3.41 -22.93
N GLU A 223 -27.91 -2.87 -22.32
CA GLU A 223 -29.28 -3.03 -22.86
C GLU A 223 -30.13 -1.76 -22.73
N GLY A 224 -29.85 -0.77 -23.59
CA GLY A 224 -30.65 0.45 -23.63
C GLY A 224 -30.50 1.32 -24.87
N ALA A 225 -29.89 0.84 -25.95
CA ALA A 225 -29.72 1.63 -27.17
C ALA A 225 -30.03 0.81 -28.43
N ALA A 226 -31.25 0.29 -28.54
CA ALA A 226 -31.79 -0.12 -29.83
C ALA A 226 -33.33 -0.09 -29.83
N ARG A 227 -33.88 0.56 -30.87
CA ARG A 227 -35.29 0.59 -31.33
C ARG A 227 -36.12 1.69 -30.63
N THR A 228 -36.68 2.69 -31.30
CA THR A 228 -37.32 2.70 -32.63
C THR A 228 -37.29 4.09 -33.27
N SER A 229 -36.84 4.17 -34.53
CA SER A 229 -37.24 5.20 -35.48
C SER A 229 -38.33 4.60 -36.39
N ALA A 230 -39.51 5.22 -36.39
CA ALA A 230 -40.58 5.12 -37.39
C ALA A 230 -41.56 6.28 -37.07
N SER A 231 -41.56 7.38 -37.82
CA SER A 231 -42.40 7.63 -39.01
C SER A 231 -43.91 7.69 -38.71
N ASP A 232 -44.47 8.91 -38.66
CA ASP A 232 -45.63 9.37 -39.43
C ASP A 232 -45.95 10.82 -39.02
N SER A 233 -45.88 11.78 -39.95
CA SER A 233 -46.95 12.25 -40.85
C SER A 233 -47.96 13.16 -40.16
#